data_AF-A0A925DNS3-F1
#
_entry.id   AF-A0A925DNS3-F1
#
_cell.length_a   1.000
_cell.length_b   1.000
_cell.length_c   1.000
_cell.angle_alpha   90.00
_cell.angle_beta   90.00
_cell.angle_gamma   90.00
#
_symmetry.space_group_name_H-M   'P 1'
#
loop_
_entity.id
_entity.type
_entity.pdbx_description
1 polymer ?
#
loop_
_entity_poly.entity_id
_entity_poly.type
_entity_poly.pdbx_seq_one_letter_code
_entity_poly.pdbx_strand_id
1 'polypeptide(L)' 'KIRFAGNDYTNNAELQIVPKPDVMIRVYMVYKKANESENIPTQKLSAPPARKGFTVVEWGGSIADETSEENSL' A
#
# COMPACT_ATOMS: atom_id res chain seq x y z
N LYS A 1 -14.64 -0.61 4.43
CA LYS A 1 -13.36 -0.02 4.93
C LYS A 1 -12.24 -0.24 3.92
N ILE A 2 -11.40 0.75 3.73
CA ILE A 2 -10.27 0.78 2.79
C ILE A 2 -9.07 1.43 3.49
N ARG A 3 -7.86 0.92 3.27
CA ARG A 3 -6.62 1.47 3.81
C ARG A 3 -5.47 1.32 2.81
N PHE A 4 -4.60 2.30 2.69
CA PHE A 4 -3.30 2.13 2.04
C PHE A 4 -2.25 1.68 3.06
N ALA A 5 -1.59 0.55 2.81
CA ALA A 5 -0.54 0.03 3.68
C ALA A 5 0.73 0.91 3.58
N GLY A 6 1.34 1.19 4.73
CA GLY A 6 2.60 1.92 4.85
C GLY A 6 3.82 1.00 4.82
N ASN A 7 4.90 1.42 5.49
CA ASN A 7 6.20 0.75 5.45
C ASN A 7 6.19 -0.72 5.95
N ASP A 8 5.21 -1.11 6.75
CA ASP A 8 5.11 -2.48 7.29
C ASP A 8 4.88 -3.53 6.20
N TYR A 9 4.23 -3.17 5.08
CA TYR A 9 4.06 -4.06 3.93
C TYR A 9 5.34 -4.19 3.10
N THR A 10 6.14 -3.12 3.02
CA THR A 10 7.32 -3.08 2.15
C THR A 10 8.50 -3.92 2.65
N ASN A 11 8.57 -4.22 3.94
CA ASN A 11 9.67 -4.99 4.54
C ASN A 11 9.58 -6.49 4.26
N ASN A 12 8.39 -7.02 3.96
CA ASN A 12 8.17 -8.47 3.77
C ASN A 12 8.17 -8.90 2.29
N ALA A 13 8.28 -7.95 1.35
CA ALA A 13 8.30 -8.18 -0.10
C ALA A 13 9.56 -7.58 -0.71
N GLU A 14 10.67 -8.32 -0.63
CA GLU A 14 11.92 -7.92 -1.26
C GLU A 14 11.81 -8.03 -2.79
N LEU A 15 12.25 -6.99 -3.49
CA LEU A 15 12.32 -6.97 -4.96
C LEU A 15 13.77 -7.01 -5.40
N GLN A 16 14.11 -7.97 -6.25
CA GLN A 16 15.39 -8.02 -6.96
C GLN A 16 15.18 -7.44 -8.36
N ILE A 17 15.73 -6.24 -8.62
CA ILE A 17 15.59 -5.53 -9.90
C ILE A 17 16.98 -5.12 -10.39
N VAL A 18 17.33 -5.55 -11.61
CA VAL A 18 18.59 -5.20 -12.28
C VAL A 18 18.27 -4.60 -13.65
N PRO A 19 18.73 -3.38 -13.98
CA PRO A 19 19.53 -2.48 -13.13
C PRO A 19 18.77 -1.97 -11.90
N LYS A 20 19.48 -1.48 -10.88
CA LYS A 20 18.85 -0.92 -9.68
C LYS A 20 18.04 0.33 -10.06
N PRO A 21 16.77 0.46 -9.63
CA PRO A 21 15.98 1.65 -9.88
C PRO A 21 16.51 2.86 -9.09
N ASP A 22 16.47 4.01 -9.74
CA ASP A 22 16.75 5.32 -9.15
C ASP A 22 15.64 5.74 -8.17
N VAL A 23 14.39 5.37 -8.49
CA VAL A 23 13.22 5.68 -7.67
C VAL A 23 12.32 4.45 -7.58
N MET A 24 11.96 4.08 -6.34
CA MET A 24 10.94 3.06 -6.04
C MET A 24 9.69 3.75 -5.49
N ILE A 25 8.54 3.44 -6.07
CA ILE A 25 7.23 3.82 -5.56
C ILE A 25 6.45 2.54 -5.30
N ARG A 26 5.91 2.36 -4.09
CA ARG A 26 5.11 1.19 -3.73
C ARG A 26 3.77 1.63 -3.16
N VAL A 27 2.69 1.07 -3.69
CA VAL A 27 1.32 1.34 -3.25
C VAL A 27 0.60 0.02 -3.02
N TYR A 28 0.15 -0.22 -1.80
CA TYR A 28 -0.64 -1.43 -1.51
C TYR A 28 -1.93 -1.07 -0.81
N MET A 29 -3.05 -1.53 -1.36
CA MET A 29 -4.38 -1.22 -0.85
C MET A 29 -5.00 -2.45 -0.18
N VAL A 30 -5.36 -2.32 1.08
CA VAL A 30 -6.14 -3.33 1.81
C VAL A 30 -7.59 -2.85 1.88
N TYR A 31 -8.53 -3.69 1.48
CA TYR A 31 -9.95 -3.33 1.40
C TYR A 31 -10.87 -4.43 1.90
N LYS A 32 -12.04 -4.06 2.42
CA LYS A 32 -13.11 -5.00 2.77
C LYS A 32 -14.42 -4.61 2.12
N LYS A 33 -15.29 -5.59 1.88
CA LYS A 33 -16.64 -5.38 1.35
C LYS A 33 -17.36 -4.33 2.20
N ALA A 34 -18.00 -3.37 1.53
CA ALA A 34 -18.95 -2.47 2.18
C ALA A 34 -20.32 -3.14 2.23
N ASN A 35 -20.93 -3.17 3.41
CA ASN A 35 -22.29 -3.71 3.58
C ASN A 35 -23.35 -2.65 3.25
N GLU A 36 -22.99 -1.38 3.40
CA GLU A 36 -23.82 -0.22 3.11
C GLU A 36 -22.95 0.97 2.67
N SER A 37 -23.59 2.07 2.29
CA SER A 37 -22.89 3.31 1.96
C SER A 37 -22.34 3.95 3.23
N GLU A 38 -21.02 3.96 3.37
CA GLU A 38 -20.33 4.55 4.52
C GLU A 38 -19.57 5.81 4.10
N ASN A 39 -19.64 6.87 4.91
CA ASN A 39 -18.72 8.00 4.77
C ASN A 39 -17.39 7.63 5.44
N ILE A 40 -16.34 7.51 4.63
CA ILE A 40 -15.00 7.13 5.11
C ILE A 40 -14.12 8.39 5.15
N PRO A 41 -13.40 8.65 6.26
CA PRO A 41 -12.48 9.77 6.33
C PRO A 41 -11.43 9.73 5.22
N THR A 42 -11.12 10.89 4.65
CA THR A 42 -10.04 11.02 3.66
C THR A 42 -8.72 10.59 4.27
N GLN A 43 -8.08 9.60 3.64
CA GLN A 43 -6.76 9.14 4.05
C GLN A 43 -5.70 10.12 3.54
N LYS A 44 -4.80 10.56 4.43
CA LYS A 44 -3.63 11.35 4.04
C LYS A 44 -2.53 10.42 3.57
N LEU A 45 -2.18 10.50 2.30
CA LEU A 45 -1.04 9.81 1.72
C LEU A 45 0.13 10.79 1.61
N SER A 46 1.33 10.31 1.94
CA SER A 46 2.54 11.05 1.61
C SER A 46 2.65 11.19 0.09
N ALA A 47 3.09 12.37 -0.38
CA ALA A 47 3.38 12.54 -1.80
C ALA A 47 4.43 11.51 -2.23
N PRO A 48 4.27 10.86 -3.40
CA PRO A 48 5.31 9.98 -3.91
C PRO A 48 6.59 10.79 -4.18
N PRO A 49 7.77 10.17 -4.09
CA PRO A 49 9.02 10.84 -4.47
C PRO A 49 8.98 11.29 -5.93
N ALA A 50 9.71 12.36 -6.25
CA ALA A 50 9.84 12.83 -7.63
C ALA A 50 10.48 11.75 -8.51
N ARG A 51 9.87 11.45 -9.65
CA ARG A 51 10.39 10.45 -10.61
C ARG A 51 11.62 11.00 -11.32
N LYS A 52 12.72 10.27 -11.29
CA LYS A 52 13.98 10.58 -11.96
C LYS A 52 14.64 9.28 -12.40
N GLY A 53 15.23 9.28 -13.59
CA GLY A 53 15.93 8.10 -14.12
C GLY A 53 15.02 6.86 -14.24
N PHE A 54 15.59 5.68 -14.02
CA PHE A 54 14.85 4.43 -14.02
C PHE A 54 13.97 4.35 -12.76
N THR A 55 12.67 4.59 -12.96
CA THR A 55 11.67 4.53 -11.89
C THR A 55 10.84 3.26 -12.00
N VAL A 56 10.68 2.55 -10.89
CA VAL A 56 9.78 1.40 -10.79
C VAL A 56 8.63 1.73 -9.86
N VAL A 57 7.42 1.36 -10.29
CA VAL A 57 6.21 1.44 -9.49
C VAL A 57 5.68 0.03 -9.28
N GLU A 58 5.56 -0.38 -8.01
CA GLU A 58 4.83 -1.59 -7.61
C GLU A 58 3.47 -1.16 -7.06
N TRP A 59 2.40 -1.78 -7.56
CA TRP A 59 1.06 -1.57 -7.03
C TRP A 59 0.32 -2.89 -6.86
N GLY A 60 -0.49 -2.99 -5.81
CA GLY A 60 -1.29 -4.18 -5.54
C GLY A 60 -2.32 -3.94 -4.45
N GLY A 61 -2.99 -5.02 -4.05
CA GLY A 61 -3.90 -4.97 -2.92
C GLY A 61 -4.46 -6.33 -2.54
N SER A 62 -5.05 -6.41 -1.35
CA SER A 62 -5.70 -7.60 -0.83
C SER A 62 -7.02 -7.27 -0.14
N ILE A 63 -7.86 -8.29 0.01
CA ILE A 63 -9.00 -8.23 0.90
C ILE A 63 -8.46 -8.30 2.34
N ALA A 64 -9.03 -7.52 3.26
CA ALA A 64 -8.71 -7.64 4.68
C ALA A 64 -9.27 -8.96 5.21
N ASP A 65 -8.40 -9.85 5.71
CA ASP A 65 -8.81 -11.07 6.39
C ASP A 65 -9.47 -10.71 7.74
N GLU A 66 -10.64 -11.28 8.03
CA GLU A 66 -11.44 -10.98 9.24
C GLU A 66 -10.69 -11.24 10.55
N THR A 67 -9.64 -12.05 10.52
CA THR A 67 -8.84 -12.45 11.70
C THR A 67 -7.70 -11.50 12.08
N SER A 68 -7.50 -10.39 11.36
CA SER A 68 -6.31 -9.52 11.54
C SER A 68 -6.56 -8.18 12.26
N GLU A 69 -7.81 -7.80 12.53
CA GLU A 69 -8.12 -6.52 13.20
C GLU A 69 -8.12 -6.59 14.74
N GLU A 70 -8.02 -7.77 15.37
CA GLU A 70 -7.98 -7.87 16.85
C GLU A 70 -6.60 -7.58 17.48
N ASN A 71 -5.50 -7.55 16.71
CA ASN A 71 -4.14 -7.49 17.25
C ASN A 71 -3.35 -6.20 16.93
N SER A 72 -3.99 -5.08 16.60
CA SER A 72 -3.25 -3.81 16.42
C SER A 72 -3.93 -2.57 17.03
N LEU A 73 -4.42 -2.69 18.26
CA LEU A 73 -4.56 -1.53 19.16
C LEU A 73 -3.27 -1.36 19.98
#